data_AF-A0A3D5GQU2-F1
#
_entry.id   AF-A0A3D5GQU2-F1
#
_cell.length_a   1.000
_cell.length_b   1.000
_cell.length_c   1.000
_cell.angle_alpha   90.00
_cell.angle_beta   90.00
_cell.angle_gamma   90.00
#
_symmetry.space_group_name_H-M   'P 1'
#
loop_
_entity.id
_entity.type
_entity.pdbx_description
1 polymer ?
#
loop_
_entity_poly.entity_id
_entity_poly.type
_entity_poly.pdbx_seq_one_letter_code
_entity_poly.pdbx_strand_id
1 'polypeptide(L)'
;YRLYHEEKALGGIGLTMIGGSTNVAPDSPSVWGQLYAGDDRVIPGLSTLADGVHSHGAAVMCQITHMGRRTIWDDGDWLPT
;
A
#
# COMPACT_ATOMS: atom_id res chain seq x y z
N TYR A 1 3.05 10.90 -3.12
CA TYR A 1 2.52 9.55 -3.43
C TYR A 1 1.34 9.62 -4.39
N ARG A 2 0.17 10.17 -4.00
CA ARG A 2 -1.03 10.31 -4.86
C ARG A 2 -0.77 10.90 -6.25
N LEU A 3 -0.28 12.15 -6.31
CA LEU A 3 -0.12 12.88 -7.58
C LEU A 3 0.70 12.10 -8.61
N TYR A 4 1.72 11.38 -8.17
CA TYR A 4 2.53 10.53 -9.06
C TYR A 4 1.71 9.42 -9.77
N HIS A 5 0.71 8.84 -9.09
CA HIS A 5 -0.17 7.85 -9.71
C HIS A 5 -1.26 8.50 -10.57
N GLU A 6 -1.75 9.66 -10.17
CA GLU A 6 -2.70 10.47 -10.94
C GLU A 6 -2.10 10.97 -12.26
N GLU A 7 -0.86 11.47 -12.26
CA GLU A 7 -0.15 11.88 -13.47
C GLU A 7 0.06 10.72 -14.45
N LYS A 8 0.36 9.52 -13.93
CA LYS A 8 0.45 8.33 -14.78
C LYS A 8 -0.91 7.99 -15.41
N ALA A 9 -1.99 8.10 -14.65
CA ALA A 9 -3.36 7.90 -15.12
C ALA A 9 -3.74 8.93 -16.19
N LEU A 10 -3.41 10.20 -15.98
CA LEU A 10 -3.54 11.26 -16.98
C LEU A 10 -2.77 10.96 -18.27
N GLY A 11 -1.62 10.30 -18.15
CA GLY A 11 -0.84 9.78 -19.28
C GLY A 11 -1.47 8.59 -20.03
N GLY A 12 -2.64 8.10 -19.61
CA GLY A 12 -3.43 7.09 -20.34
C GLY A 12 -3.12 5.64 -19.99
N ILE A 13 -2.55 5.34 -18.81
CA ILE A 13 -2.37 3.95 -18.38
C ILE A 13 -3.71 3.28 -18.04
N GLY A 14 -3.81 1.96 -18.23
CA GLY A 14 -4.99 1.19 -17.81
C GLY A 14 -5.00 0.82 -16.32
N LEU A 15 -3.84 0.65 -15.69
CA LEU A 15 -3.71 0.21 -14.30
C LEU A 15 -2.40 0.72 -13.68
N THR A 16 -2.47 1.16 -12.42
CA THR A 16 -1.29 1.48 -11.60
C THR A 16 -1.24 0.63 -10.33
N MET A 17 -0.03 0.22 -9.93
CA MET A 17 0.18 -0.56 -8.71
C MET A 17 0.77 0.32 -7.61
N ILE A 18 0.22 0.24 -6.41
CA ILE A 18 0.63 0.98 -5.21
C ILE A 18 1.02 0.02 -4.07
N GLY A 19 1.54 0.61 -3.01
CA GLY A 19 1.70 -0.04 -1.71
C GLY A 19 2.93 -0.92 -1.55
N GLY A 20 3.47 -1.45 -2.65
CA GLY A 20 4.75 -2.15 -2.70
C GLY A 20 4.95 -3.09 -1.50
N SER A 21 4.14 -4.14 -1.40
CA SER A 21 4.08 -5.03 -0.23
C SER A 21 3.49 -4.34 1.02
N THR A 22 2.30 -3.74 0.89
CA THR A 22 1.57 -3.09 1.99
C THR A 22 1.32 -4.06 3.12
N ASN A 23 1.74 -3.68 4.31
CA ASN A 23 1.65 -4.53 5.48
C ASN A 23 0.22 -4.60 6.01
N VAL A 24 -0.19 -5.74 6.54
CA VAL A 24 -1.57 -5.96 7.02
C VAL A 24 -1.69 -6.28 8.49
N ALA A 25 -0.58 -6.47 9.19
CA ALA A 25 -0.62 -6.90 10.59
C ALA A 25 0.49 -6.25 11.42
N PRO A 26 0.24 -5.93 12.71
CA PRO A 26 1.24 -5.32 13.59
C PRO A 26 2.48 -6.20 13.81
N ASP A 27 2.30 -7.52 13.82
CA ASP A 27 3.32 -8.56 13.99
C ASP A 27 4.06 -8.89 12.68
N SER A 28 3.73 -8.18 11.61
CA SER A 28 4.46 -8.21 10.35
C SER A 28 5.15 -6.84 10.22
N PRO A 29 6.40 -6.67 10.67
CA PRO A 29 7.10 -5.40 10.55
C PRO A 29 7.39 -4.97 9.10
N SER A 30 7.45 -3.66 8.92
CA SER A 30 7.67 -2.98 7.65
C SER A 30 9.16 -2.72 7.42
N VAL A 31 9.80 -3.56 6.61
CA VAL A 31 11.27 -3.50 6.38
C VAL A 31 11.72 -2.23 5.64
N TRP A 32 10.81 -1.56 4.90
CA TRP A 32 11.14 -0.42 4.03
C TRP A 32 10.14 0.73 4.11
N GLY A 33 9.39 0.85 5.22
CA GLY A 33 8.38 1.89 5.36
C GLY A 33 7.20 1.73 4.39
N GLN A 34 6.85 0.48 4.06
CA GLN A 34 5.64 0.14 3.31
C GLN A 34 4.39 0.73 3.98
N LEU A 35 3.35 0.97 3.18
CA LEU A 35 2.04 1.33 3.70
C LEU A 35 1.57 0.29 4.71
N TYR A 36 0.78 0.72 5.69
CA TYR A 36 0.15 -0.14 6.67
C TYR A 36 -1.36 -0.13 6.47
N ALA A 37 -1.94 -1.31 6.29
CA ALA A 37 -3.36 -1.57 6.08
C ALA A 37 -3.91 -2.57 7.11
N GLY A 38 -3.33 -2.60 8.32
CA GLY A 38 -3.87 -3.37 9.45
C GLY A 38 -4.92 -2.62 10.27
N ASP A 39 -5.28 -1.39 9.87
CA ASP A 39 -6.42 -0.65 10.41
C ASP A 39 -6.96 0.40 9.41
N ASP A 40 -8.08 1.01 9.76
CA ASP A 40 -8.85 1.90 8.89
C ASP A 40 -8.20 3.27 8.64
N ARG A 41 -7.11 3.64 9.34
CA ARG A 41 -6.46 4.95 9.17
C ARG A 41 -5.90 5.15 7.76
N VAL A 42 -5.67 4.06 7.03
CA VAL A 42 -5.20 4.07 5.64
C VAL A 42 -6.30 4.46 4.64
N ILE A 43 -7.57 4.25 5.00
CA ILE A 43 -8.72 4.36 4.09
C ILE A 43 -8.81 5.75 3.44
N PRO A 44 -8.80 6.89 4.17
CA PRO A 44 -8.96 8.21 3.54
C PRO A 44 -7.90 8.53 2.50
N GLY A 45 -6.66 8.11 2.74
CA GLY A 45 -5.54 8.30 1.82
C GLY A 45 -5.66 7.44 0.56
N LEU A 46 -6.08 6.19 0.71
CA LEU A 46 -6.31 5.28 -0.42
C LEU A 46 -7.53 5.68 -1.24
N SER A 47 -8.62 6.11 -0.60
CA SER A 47 -9.81 6.62 -1.30
C SER A 47 -9.45 7.82 -2.18
N THR A 48 -8.77 8.81 -1.61
CA THR A 48 -8.36 10.02 -2.36
C THR A 48 -7.43 9.68 -3.53
N LEU A 49 -6.58 8.66 -3.39
CA LEU A 49 -5.72 8.19 -4.47
C LEU A 49 -6.52 7.46 -5.55
N ALA A 50 -7.40 6.54 -5.16
CA ALA A 50 -8.25 5.80 -6.08
C ALA A 50 -9.14 6.73 -6.88
N ASP A 51 -9.77 7.72 -6.24
CA ASP A 51 -10.61 8.73 -6.90
C ASP A 51 -9.83 9.50 -7.97
N GLY A 52 -8.62 9.96 -7.65
CA GLY A 52 -7.75 10.64 -8.61
C GLY A 52 -7.42 9.77 -9.83
N VAL A 53 -7.01 8.51 -9.60
CA VAL A 53 -6.67 7.56 -10.68
C VAL A 53 -7.90 7.22 -11.54
N HIS A 54 -9.04 6.92 -10.89
CA HIS A 54 -10.29 6.57 -11.57
C HIS A 54 -10.85 7.74 -12.39
N SER A 55 -10.61 8.99 -11.99
CA SER A 55 -11.06 10.17 -12.73
C SER A 55 -10.48 10.26 -14.16
N HIS A 56 -9.34 9.60 -14.40
CA HIS A 56 -8.68 9.51 -15.72
C HIS A 56 -8.93 8.16 -16.43
N GLY A 57 -9.86 7.34 -15.94
CA GLY A 57 -10.25 6.07 -16.55
C GLY A 57 -9.28 4.90 -16.31
N ALA A 58 -8.25 5.09 -15.47
CA ALA A 58 -7.33 4.04 -15.06
C ALA A 58 -7.83 3.31 -13.80
N ALA A 59 -7.39 2.08 -13.57
CA ALA A 59 -7.60 1.35 -12.31
C ALA A 59 -6.39 1.48 -11.37
N VAL A 60 -6.59 1.18 -10.08
CA VAL A 60 -5.50 1.05 -9.10
C VAL A 60 -5.55 -0.30 -8.37
N MET A 61 -4.38 -0.90 -8.16
CA MET A 61 -4.20 -2.13 -7.39
C MET A 61 -3.21 -1.90 -6.24
N CYS A 62 -3.51 -2.45 -5.06
CA CYS A 62 -2.60 -2.50 -3.93
C CYS A 62 -2.26 -3.96 -3.61
N GLN A 63 -0.97 -4.30 -3.58
CA GLN A 63 -0.54 -5.58 -3.02
C GLN A 63 -0.46 -5.45 -1.50
N ILE A 64 -1.27 -6.26 -0.83
CA ILE A 64 -1.16 -6.51 0.60
C ILE A 64 -0.25 -7.70 0.88
N THR A 65 0.45 -7.71 2.01
CA THR A 65 1.44 -8.72 2.35
C THR A 65 1.56 -8.89 3.86
N HIS A 66 1.56 -10.14 4.30
CA HIS A 66 2.06 -10.55 5.61
C HIS A 66 3.46 -11.12 5.41
N MET A 67 4.48 -10.51 6.00
CA MET A 67 5.88 -10.81 5.69
C MET A 67 6.33 -12.17 6.25
N GLY A 68 5.71 -12.65 7.33
CA GLY A 68 6.03 -13.94 7.94
C GLY A 68 7.53 -14.07 8.19
N ARG A 69 8.15 -15.22 7.82
CA ARG A 69 9.59 -15.45 8.02
C ARG A 69 10.53 -14.57 7.17
N ARG A 70 10.00 -13.67 6.33
CA ARG A 70 10.80 -12.69 5.58
C ARG A 70 11.07 -11.42 6.38
N THR A 71 10.46 -11.27 7.55
CA THR A 71 10.87 -10.26 8.53
C THR A 71 12.20 -10.68 9.17
N ILE A 72 12.97 -9.69 9.59
CA ILE A 72 14.20 -9.88 10.34
C ILE A 72 13.87 -9.85 11.84
N TRP A 73 14.63 -10.60 12.64
CA TRP A 73 14.36 -10.82 14.07
C TRP A 73 14.57 -9.55 14.92
N ASP A 74 15.23 -8.55 14.36
CA ASP A 74 15.61 -7.27 14.97
C ASP A 74 14.78 -6.08 14.45
N ASP A 75 13.70 -6.31 13.70
CA ASP A 75 12.79 -5.28 13.20
C ASP A 75 11.36 -5.51 13.74
N GLY A 76 10.75 -4.45 14.29
CA GLY A 76 9.38 -4.41 14.85
C GLY A 76 9.09 -5.28 16.08
N ASP A 77 7.80 -5.42 16.38
CA ASP A 77 7.30 -6.15 17.54
C ASP A 77 7.07 -7.63 17.17
N TRP A 78 7.99 -8.50 17.57
CA TRP A 78 7.85 -9.96 17.47
C TRP A 78 6.84 -10.48 18.52
N LEU A 79 5.56 -10.26 18.26
CA LEU A 79 4.49 -10.66 19.16
C LEU A 79 4.33 -12.21 19.18
N PRO A 80 4.04 -12.83 20.35
CA PRO A 80 3.73 -14.25 20.40
C PRO A 80 2.41 -14.55 19.68
N THR A 81 2.37 -15.60 18.86
CA THR A 81 1.13 -16.17 18.27
C THR A 81 0.40 -17.07 19.25
#